data_AF-A0A2D9SH65-F1
#
_entry.id   AF-A0A2D9SH65-F1
#
_cell.length_a   1.000
_cell.length_b   1.000
_cell.length_c   1.000
_cell.angle_alpha   90.00
_cell.angle_beta   90.00
_cell.angle_gamma   90.00
#
_symmetry.space_group_name_H-M   'P 1'
#
loop_
_entity.id
_entity.type
_entity.pdbx_description
1 polymer ?
#
loop_
_entity_poly.entity_id
_entity_poly.type
_entity_poly.pdbx_seq_one_letter_code
_entity_poly.pdbx_strand_id
1 'polypeptide(L)' 'RLLTDYGFQGHPLRKDFPLTGHVEVNYDNNSRRVQYNPVSLVQDFRQFDFSSPWGDNIDNETDKNN' A
#
# COMPACT_ATOMS: atom_id res chain seq x y z
N ARG A 1 -7.69 -8.79 -15.90
CA ARG A 1 -7.12 -7.53 -15.37
C ARG A 1 -8.21 -6.47 -15.46
N LEU A 2 -8.84 -6.09 -14.35
CA LEU A 2 -10.02 -5.19 -14.36
C LEU A 2 -9.76 -3.88 -13.59
N LEU A 3 -9.02 -3.97 -12.48
CA LEU A 3 -8.79 -2.86 -11.56
C LEU A 3 -7.34 -2.34 -11.58
N THR A 4 -6.49 -2.88 -12.45
CA THR A 4 -5.08 -2.45 -12.58
C THR A 4 -4.82 -2.04 -14.01
N ASP A 5 -3.91 -1.08 -14.18
CA ASP A 5 -3.47 -0.60 -15.49
C ASP A 5 -3.04 -1.71 -16.43
N TYR A 6 -3.26 -1.49 -17.73
CA TYR A 6 -2.93 -2.44 -18.78
C TYR A 6 -1.45 -2.86 -18.78
N GLY A 7 -0.53 -1.94 -18.45
CA GLY A 7 0.92 -2.18 -18.37
C GLY A 7 1.46 -2.55 -16.98
N PHE A 8 0.59 -2.73 -15.98
CA PHE A 8 1.04 -3.02 -14.61
C PHE A 8 1.85 -4.34 -14.54
N GLN A 9 2.68 -4.54 -13.52
CA GLN A 9 3.43 -5.79 -13.31
C GLN A 9 3.25 -6.26 -11.87
N GLY A 10 2.86 -7.52 -11.70
CA GLY A 10 2.57 -8.13 -10.41
C GLY A 10 1.09 -8.14 -10.01
N HIS A 11 0.85 -8.50 -8.75
CA HIS A 11 -0.48 -8.64 -8.15
C HIS A 11 -0.55 -7.80 -6.86
N PRO A 12 -1.24 -6.63 -6.86
CA PRO A 12 -1.13 -5.64 -5.77
C PRO A 12 -1.56 -6.16 -4.39
N LEU A 13 -2.47 -7.13 -4.35
CA LEU A 13 -3.07 -7.61 -3.10
C LEU A 13 -2.29 -8.76 -2.45
N ARG A 14 -1.08 -9.07 -2.93
CA ARG A 14 -0.21 -10.04 -2.27
C ARG A 14 0.56 -9.39 -1.11
N LYS A 15 0.91 -10.20 -0.11
CA LYS A 15 1.61 -9.74 1.10
C LYS A 15 3.09 -9.38 0.87
N ASP A 16 3.67 -9.86 -0.21
CA ASP A 16 5.03 -9.56 -0.66
C ASP A 16 5.11 -8.30 -1.54
N PHE A 17 3.97 -7.74 -1.94
CA PHE A 17 3.93 -6.56 -2.79
C PHE A 17 4.05 -5.27 -1.96
N PRO A 18 4.95 -4.33 -2.31
CA PRO A 18 5.10 -3.09 -1.57
C PRO A 18 3.86 -2.20 -1.72
N LEU A 19 3.45 -1.53 -0.63
CA LEU A 19 2.26 -0.68 -0.61
C LEU A 19 2.33 0.46 -1.63
N THR A 20 3.51 1.02 -1.85
CA THR A 20 3.79 2.13 -2.77
C THR A 20 3.84 1.69 -4.23
N GLY A 21 3.94 0.37 -4.49
CA GLY A 21 4.23 -0.15 -5.81
C GLY A 21 5.68 0.07 -6.24
N HIS A 22 5.97 -0.29 -7.49
CA HIS A 22 7.33 -0.23 -8.07
C HIS A 22 7.53 0.94 -9.04
N VAL A 23 6.44 1.52 -9.53
CA VAL A 23 6.45 2.46 -10.66
C VAL A 23 5.54 3.63 -10.32
N GLU A 24 6.02 4.83 -10.59
CA GLU A 24 5.26 6.08 -10.53
C GLU A 24 5.03 6.64 -11.94
N VAL A 25 4.10 7.57 -12.04
CA VAL A 25 3.67 8.13 -13.32
C VAL A 25 3.81 9.64 -13.27
N ASN A 26 4.64 10.18 -14.16
CA ASN A 26 4.91 11.62 -14.27
C ASN A 26 4.66 12.08 -15.71
N TYR A 27 4.19 13.33 -15.90
CA TYR A 27 4.05 13.92 -17.23
C TYR A 27 5.38 14.55 -17.66
N ASP A 28 5.92 14.11 -18.80
CA ASP A 28 7.10 14.72 -19.40
C ASP A 28 6.68 15.75 -20.46
N ASN A 29 7.06 17.01 -20.23
CA ASN A 29 6.77 18.13 -21.13
C ASN A 29 7.53 18.00 -22.46
N ASN A 30 8.73 17.40 -22.47
CA ASN A 30 9.54 17.27 -23.68
C ASN A 30 8.90 16.30 -24.68
N SER A 31 8.54 15.11 -24.19
CA SER A 31 7.87 14.09 -24.99
C SER A 31 6.34 14.24 -25.04
N ARG A 32 5.77 15.22 -24.32
CA ARG A 32 4.34 15.54 -24.23
C ARG A 32 3.47 14.32 -23.92
N ARG A 33 3.98 13.42 -23.09
CA ARG A 33 3.30 12.16 -22.73
C ARG A 33 3.49 11.83 -21.27
N VAL A 34 2.62 10.94 -20.82
CA VAL A 34 2.70 10.32 -19.50
C VAL A 34 3.78 9.23 -19.55
N GLN A 35 4.75 9.29 -18.63
CA GLN A 35 5.86 8.34 -18.53
C GLN A 35 5.80 7.57 -17.21
N TYR A 36 6.11 6.28 -17.29
CA TYR A 36 6.27 5.39 -16.14
C TYR A 36 7.75 5.35 -15.74
N ASN A 37 8.06 5.68 -14.48
CA ASN A 37 9.42 5.69 -13.94
C ASN A 37 9.48 4.90 -12.63
N PRO A 38 10.67 4.40 -12.20
CA PRO A 38 10.82 3.80 -10.88
C PRO A 38 10.37 4.76 -9.79
N VAL A 39 9.67 4.24 -8.78
CA VAL A 39 9.12 5.07 -7.70
C VAL A 39 10.23 5.78 -6.92
N SER A 40 10.07 7.08 -6.70
CA SER A 40 11.01 7.91 -5.95
C SER A 40 10.24 8.83 -5.02
N LEU A 41 10.00 8.37 -3.79
CA LEU A 41 9.25 9.12 -2.79
C LEU A 41 10.13 10.19 -2.14
N VAL A 42 9.60 11.42 -2.05
CA VAL A 42 10.25 12.48 -1.27
C VAL A 42 10.21 12.17 0.24
N GLN A 43 9.18 11.45 0.67
CA GLN A 43 9.00 10.98 2.04
C GLN A 43 8.51 9.54 2.02
N ASP A 44 9.18 8.66 2.77
CA ASP A 44 8.81 7.26 2.87
C ASP A 44 7.53 7.04 3.70
N PHE A 45 6.91 5.88 3.46
CA PHE A 45 5.77 5.41 4.25
C PHE A 45 6.21 5.11 5.68
N ARG A 46 5.49 5.67 6.67
CA ARG A 46 5.75 5.43 8.09
C ARG A 46 4.89 4.29 8.59
N GLN A 47 5.54 3.19 8.98
CA GLN A 47 4.87 2.10 9.69
C GLN A 47 4.79 2.44 11.18
N PHE A 48 3.59 2.73 11.64
CA PHE A 48 3.32 2.94 13.06
C PHE A 48 2.87 1.63 13.70
N ASP A 49 3.42 1.33 14.87
CA ASP A 49 2.91 0.26 15.72
C ASP A 49 1.90 0.87 16.69
N PHE A 50 0.63 0.49 16.52
CA PHE A 50 -0.46 0.91 17.39
C PHE A 50 -0.77 -0.12 18.47
N SER A 51 -0.02 -1.23 18.52
CA SER A 51 -0.25 -2.25 19.53
C SER A 51 0.10 -1.70 20.91
N SER A 52 -0.88 -1.76 21.82
CA SER A 52 -0.63 -1.45 23.21
C SER A 52 0.06 -2.63 23.88
N PRO A 53 1.15 -2.40 24.65
CA PRO A 53 1.81 -3.47 25.39
C PRO A 53 0.91 -4.06 26.50
N TRP A 54 -0.23 -3.42 26.80
CA TRP A 54 -1.18 -3.83 27.83
C TRP A 54 -2.35 -4.68 27.31
N GLY A 55 -2.34 -5.06 26.02
CA GLY A 55 -3.21 -6.06 25.42
C GLY A 55 -4.64 -5.60 25.12
N ASP A 56 -5.09 -5.82 23.88
CA ASP A 56 -6.47 -5.61 23.42
C ASP A 56 -7.40 -6.78 23.84
N ASN A 57 -7.35 -7.19 25.10
CA ASN A 57 -8.11 -8.34 25.61
C ASN A 57 -9.30 -7.92 26.49
N ILE A 58 -10.12 -6.96 26.05
CA ILE A 58 -11.35 -6.61 26.78
C ILE A 58 -12.61 -7.21 26.11
N ASP A 59 -12.54 -7.66 24.86
CA ASP A 59 -13.76 -7.99 24.11
C ASP A 59 -14.11 -9.51 24.06
N ASN A 60 -13.31 -10.39 24.68
CA ASN A 60 -13.53 -11.84 24.62
C ASN A 60 -14.22 -12.45 25.86
N GLU A 61 -14.56 -11.63 26.87
CA GLU A 61 -15.19 -12.11 28.12
C GLU A 61 -16.67 -11.73 28.26
N THR A 62 -17.16 -10.70 27.55
CA THR A 62 -18.58 -10.30 27.61
C THR A 62 -19.52 -11.17 26.77
N ASP A 63 -19.00 -11.91 25.78
CA ASP A 63 -19.82 -12.72 24.87
C ASP A 63 -19.98 -14.20 25.29
N LYS A 64 -19.39 -14.61 26.43
CA LYS A 64 -19.55 -15.97 27.00
C LYS A 64 -20.54 -16.07 28.16
N ASN A 65 -21.05 -14.94 28.64
CA ASN A 65 -21.94 -14.86 29.80
C ASN A 65 -23.35 -14.33 29.45
N ASN A 66 -23.77 -14.39 28.19
CA ASN A 66 -25.15 -14.11 27.79
C ASN A 66 -25.64 -15.06 26.70
#